data_AF-G0GEQ5-F1
#
_entry.id   AF-G0GEQ5-F1
#
_cell.length_a   1.000
_cell.length_b   1.000
_cell.length_c   1.000
_cell.angle_alpha   90.00
_cell.angle_beta   90.00
_cell.angle_gamma   90.00
#
_symmetry.space_group_name_H-M   'P 1'
#
loop_
_entity.id
_entity.type
_entity.pdbx_description
1 polymer ?
#
loop_
_entity_poly.entity_id
_entity_poly.type
_entity_poly.pdbx_seq_one_letter_code
_entity_poly.pdbx_strand_id
1 'polypeptide(L)'
;MGSAKFIVGLYLILRAPILAGPFFVTSSPPPEEPAPPPFPELSVLKEAYPDLTFDPVYDHEQGDWRLVVTAGGRTGVFYRAGGRFLPPDRVGEQDRYRMLIYRYAEQIPDPGRFTEEDIERIVRFASPENRSSGRVTPTFFFDLVYDSASMEQVERHIVQVSFLGKKVKIHERIVEPLARIEAALLRLAEEDPETAAFIHTLEVVEGYSWRTIRDTAGRSFHSMGIALDLLPAGWQRKTLYWYWERNKGNDRWMLIPLSERWMPPLKVIEVFEAHGFIWGGKWPVWDNMHFEYRPELIAGRSLFTD
;
A
#
# COMPACT_ATOMS: atom_id res chain seq x y z
N MET A 1 -66.42 -27.35 87.72
CA MET A 1 -67.38 -26.34 87.18
C MET A 1 -66.60 -25.50 86.19
N GLY A 2 -66.94 -25.34 84.92
CA GLY A 2 -68.05 -25.82 84.10
C GLY A 2 -67.66 -25.55 82.65
N SER A 3 -68.14 -26.42 81.77
CA SER A 3 -67.90 -26.41 80.32
C SER A 3 -68.59 -25.25 79.62
N ALA A 4 -68.01 -24.75 78.52
CA ALA A 4 -68.77 -24.06 77.48
C ALA A 4 -68.19 -24.36 76.09
N LYS A 5 -69.03 -25.00 75.28
CA LYS A 5 -68.87 -25.28 73.84
C LYS A 5 -69.09 -23.99 73.05
N PHE A 6 -68.40 -23.81 71.92
CA PHE A 6 -68.93 -23.01 70.82
C PHE A 6 -68.62 -23.62 69.44
N ILE A 7 -69.55 -23.32 68.54
CA ILE A 7 -69.95 -24.04 67.33
C ILE A 7 -69.10 -23.70 66.11
N VAL A 8 -68.99 -24.69 65.24
CA VAL A 8 -68.37 -24.70 63.90
C VAL A 8 -69.15 -23.81 62.92
N GLY A 9 -68.44 -22.97 62.17
CA GLY A 9 -68.93 -22.30 60.96
C GLY A 9 -67.95 -22.54 59.81
N LEU A 10 -68.31 -23.44 58.89
CA LEU A 10 -67.52 -23.83 57.72
C LEU A 10 -67.83 -22.87 56.56
N TYR A 11 -66.85 -22.05 56.15
CA TYR A 11 -66.90 -21.28 54.89
C TYR A 11 -66.07 -22.01 53.82
N LEU A 12 -66.76 -22.52 52.80
CA LEU A 12 -66.18 -23.06 51.58
C LEU A 12 -65.72 -21.90 50.68
N ILE A 13 -64.41 -21.76 50.47
CA ILE A 13 -63.84 -20.91 49.41
C ILE A 13 -63.27 -21.82 48.33
N LEU A 14 -63.92 -21.84 47.17
CA LEU A 14 -63.41 -22.43 45.93
C LEU A 14 -62.15 -21.67 45.50
N ARG A 15 -60.98 -22.33 45.52
CA ARG A 15 -59.77 -21.85 44.85
C ARG A 15 -59.59 -22.62 43.53
N ALA A 16 -59.73 -21.92 42.42
CA ALA A 16 -59.30 -22.43 41.11
C ALA A 16 -57.76 -22.48 41.03
N PRO A 17 -57.14 -23.54 40.50
CA PRO A 17 -55.70 -23.58 40.31
C PRO A 17 -55.31 -22.82 39.04
N ILE A 18 -54.54 -21.75 39.19
CA ILE A 18 -53.85 -21.07 38.09
C ILE A 18 -52.60 -21.89 37.76
N LEU A 19 -52.56 -22.49 36.58
CA LEU A 19 -51.38 -23.13 36.00
C LEU A 19 -50.34 -22.04 35.68
N ALA A 20 -49.28 -21.95 36.48
CA ALA A 20 -48.09 -21.16 36.16
C ALA A 20 -47.16 -22.01 35.29
N GLY A 21 -47.13 -21.75 33.98
CA GLY A 21 -46.09 -22.26 33.08
C GLY A 21 -44.76 -21.51 33.32
N PRO A 22 -43.60 -22.13 33.05
CA PRO A 22 -42.31 -21.46 33.19
C PRO A 22 -42.18 -20.37 32.12
N PHE A 23 -42.04 -19.12 32.56
CA PHE A 23 -41.65 -18.01 31.69
C PHE A 23 -40.20 -18.22 31.29
N PHE A 24 -39.96 -18.66 30.05
CA PHE A 24 -38.67 -18.49 29.40
C PHE A 24 -38.51 -17.00 29.08
N VAL A 25 -37.68 -16.31 29.85
CA VAL A 25 -37.18 -15.00 29.47
C VAL A 25 -36.20 -15.22 28.33
N THR A 26 -36.67 -15.06 27.09
CA THR A 26 -35.79 -14.90 25.94
C THR A 26 -35.18 -13.51 26.07
N SER A 27 -34.00 -13.39 26.67
CA SER A 27 -33.21 -12.17 26.55
C SER A 27 -32.80 -12.07 25.09
N SER A 28 -33.39 -11.14 24.34
CA SER A 28 -32.83 -10.73 23.05
C SER A 28 -31.36 -10.36 23.27
N PRO A 29 -30.43 -10.77 22.39
CA PRO A 29 -29.06 -10.29 22.47
C PRO A 29 -29.09 -8.76 22.49
N PRO A 30 -28.18 -8.11 23.25
CA PRO A 30 -28.07 -6.66 23.25
C PRO A 30 -27.95 -6.17 21.80
N PRO A 31 -28.54 -5.01 21.45
CA PRO A 31 -28.43 -4.46 20.10
C PRO A 31 -26.95 -4.34 19.74
N GLU A 32 -26.58 -4.95 18.62
CA GLU A 32 -25.23 -4.88 18.06
C GLU A 32 -24.87 -3.40 17.91
N GLU A 33 -23.75 -2.97 18.49
CA GLU A 33 -23.32 -1.57 18.38
C GLU A 33 -23.24 -1.21 16.89
N PRO A 34 -23.75 -0.03 16.48
CA PRO A 34 -23.67 0.35 15.08
C PRO A 34 -22.20 0.48 14.66
N ALA A 35 -21.84 -0.14 13.53
CA ALA A 35 -20.50 -0.01 12.98
C ALA A 35 -20.15 1.47 12.73
N PRO A 36 -18.88 1.89 12.95
CA PRO A 36 -18.44 3.22 12.56
C PRO A 36 -18.57 3.44 11.04
N PRO A 37 -18.42 4.66 10.53
CA PRO A 37 -18.29 4.88 9.09
C PRO A 37 -17.04 4.16 8.54
N PRO A 38 -17.09 3.64 7.30
CA PRO A 38 -15.93 3.03 6.65
C PRO A 38 -14.72 3.96 6.61
N PHE A 39 -13.54 3.37 6.71
CA PHE A 39 -12.27 4.09 6.73
C PHE A 39 -11.96 4.79 5.38
N PRO A 40 -11.31 5.97 5.39
CA PRO A 40 -11.06 6.75 4.16
C PRO A 40 -10.26 6.02 3.08
N GLU A 41 -9.35 5.12 3.46
CA GLU A 41 -8.54 4.36 2.51
C GLU A 41 -9.39 3.43 1.62
N LEU A 42 -10.63 3.09 2.00
CA LEU A 42 -11.50 2.21 1.23
C LEU A 42 -11.90 2.82 -0.12
N SER A 43 -12.22 4.11 -0.18
CA SER A 43 -12.55 4.78 -1.44
C SER A 43 -11.34 4.83 -2.38
N VAL A 44 -10.16 5.11 -1.82
CA VAL A 44 -8.89 5.12 -2.55
C VAL A 44 -8.58 3.75 -3.15
N LEU A 45 -8.75 2.67 -2.38
CA LEU A 45 -8.53 1.31 -2.88
C LEU A 45 -9.51 0.94 -4.01
N LYS A 46 -10.79 1.34 -3.89
CA LYS A 46 -11.80 1.13 -4.95
C LYS A 46 -11.49 1.91 -6.22
N GLU A 47 -10.98 3.13 -6.10
CA GLU A 47 -10.56 3.95 -7.24
C GLU A 47 -9.32 3.38 -7.93
N ALA A 48 -8.31 3.00 -7.13
CA ALA A 48 -7.04 2.48 -7.64
C ALA A 48 -7.15 1.08 -8.27
N TYR A 49 -8.11 0.28 -7.79
CA TYR A 49 -8.30 -1.11 -8.20
C TYR A 49 -9.78 -1.38 -8.51
N PRO A 50 -10.34 -0.78 -9.59
CA PRO A 50 -11.77 -0.84 -9.89
C PRO A 50 -12.25 -2.24 -10.30
N ASP A 51 -11.32 -3.15 -10.63
CA ASP A 51 -11.60 -4.55 -10.96
C ASP A 51 -11.67 -5.48 -9.73
N LEU A 52 -11.37 -4.97 -8.52
CA LEU A 52 -11.41 -5.73 -7.27
C LEU A 52 -12.73 -5.50 -6.53
N THR A 53 -13.18 -6.51 -5.77
CA THR A 53 -14.26 -6.33 -4.81
C THR A 53 -13.70 -6.10 -3.41
N PHE A 54 -14.42 -5.29 -2.63
CA PHE A 54 -14.02 -4.86 -1.30
C PHE A 54 -15.23 -4.92 -0.37
N ASP A 55 -15.24 -5.90 0.54
CA ASP A 55 -16.34 -6.15 1.48
C ASP A 55 -15.87 -5.83 2.91
N PRO A 56 -16.07 -4.58 3.38
CA PRO A 56 -15.68 -4.18 4.74
C PRO A 56 -16.71 -4.68 5.76
N VAL A 57 -16.22 -5.27 6.84
CA VAL A 57 -16.99 -5.67 8.01
C VAL A 57 -16.26 -5.15 9.24
N TYR A 58 -16.96 -4.41 10.10
CA TYR A 58 -16.37 -3.99 11.37
C TYR A 58 -16.38 -5.18 12.33
N ASP A 59 -15.21 -5.50 12.89
CA ASP A 59 -15.03 -6.56 13.86
C ASP A 59 -15.02 -5.94 15.26
N HIS A 60 -16.14 -6.07 15.98
CA HIS A 60 -16.30 -5.46 17.31
C HIS A 60 -15.40 -6.07 18.37
N GLU A 61 -15.01 -7.35 18.24
CA GLU A 61 -14.08 -8.00 19.17
C GLU A 61 -12.66 -7.46 18.97
N GLN A 62 -12.26 -7.28 17.71
CA GLN A 62 -10.96 -6.73 17.35
C GLN A 62 -10.90 -5.19 17.46
N GLY A 63 -12.06 -4.52 17.43
CA GLY A 63 -12.17 -3.06 17.37
C GLY A 63 -11.62 -2.46 16.08
N ASP A 64 -11.58 -3.23 14.98
CA ASP A 64 -10.97 -2.82 13.72
C ASP A 64 -11.79 -3.27 12.50
N TRP A 65 -11.52 -2.68 11.35
CA TRP A 65 -12.15 -3.06 10.10
C TRP A 65 -11.47 -4.29 9.49
N ARG A 66 -12.24 -5.35 9.27
CA ARG A 66 -11.88 -6.49 8.45
C ARG A 66 -12.36 -6.25 7.02
N LEU A 67 -11.49 -6.45 6.05
CA LEU A 67 -11.75 -6.25 4.64
C LEU A 67 -11.53 -7.57 3.90
N VAL A 68 -12.59 -8.10 3.31
CA VAL A 68 -12.48 -9.20 2.35
C VAL A 68 -12.26 -8.59 0.97
N VAL A 69 -11.18 -9.00 0.31
CA VAL A 69 -10.80 -8.50 -1.02
C VAL A 69 -10.81 -9.67 -1.98
N THR A 70 -11.44 -9.52 -3.15
CA THR A 70 -11.37 -10.53 -4.23
C THR A 70 -10.70 -9.94 -5.47
N ALA A 71 -9.69 -10.63 -5.98
CA ALA A 71 -8.89 -10.25 -7.15
C ALA A 71 -8.67 -11.46 -8.08
N GLY A 72 -9.29 -11.44 -9.27
CA GLY A 72 -9.14 -12.53 -10.25
C GLY A 72 -9.53 -13.91 -9.71
N GLY A 73 -10.62 -13.98 -8.93
CA GLY A 73 -11.11 -15.22 -8.31
C GLY A 73 -10.37 -15.68 -7.04
N ARG A 74 -9.32 -14.96 -6.62
CA ARG A 74 -8.64 -15.19 -5.33
C ARG A 74 -9.22 -14.26 -4.28
N THR A 75 -9.36 -14.75 -3.06
CA THR A 75 -9.88 -13.97 -1.93
C THR A 75 -8.84 -13.89 -0.83
N GLY A 76 -8.63 -12.69 -0.30
CA GLY A 76 -7.81 -12.45 0.88
C GLY A 76 -8.58 -11.65 1.94
N VAL A 77 -8.18 -11.80 3.19
CA VAL A 77 -8.75 -11.10 4.33
C VAL A 77 -7.68 -10.22 4.95
N PHE A 78 -7.99 -8.96 5.18
CA PHE A 78 -7.07 -7.99 5.79
C PHE A 78 -7.76 -7.21 6.89
N TYR A 79 -7.10 -7.02 8.03
CA TYR A 79 -7.47 -6.00 8.99
C TYR A 79 -6.81 -4.67 8.62
N ARG A 80 -7.55 -3.56 8.72
CA ARG A 80 -7.03 -2.22 8.40
C ARG A 80 -5.73 -1.95 9.14
N ALA A 81 -5.63 -2.34 10.41
CA ALA A 81 -4.39 -2.35 11.20
C ALA A 81 -3.66 -1.00 11.15
N GLY A 82 -4.41 0.09 11.32
CA GLY A 82 -3.89 1.46 11.21
C GLY A 82 -3.35 1.80 9.82
N GLY A 83 -4.02 1.34 8.76
CA GLY A 83 -3.67 1.62 7.35
C GLY A 83 -2.61 0.69 6.75
N ARG A 84 -2.30 -0.44 7.40
CA ARG A 84 -1.28 -1.40 6.95
C ARG A 84 -1.86 -2.60 6.20
N PHE A 85 -3.16 -2.86 6.36
CA PHE A 85 -3.87 -3.96 5.69
C PHE A 85 -3.17 -5.31 5.88
N LEU A 86 -3.15 -5.77 7.13
CA LEU A 86 -2.44 -6.99 7.53
C LEU A 86 -3.37 -8.20 7.51
N PRO A 87 -2.88 -9.38 7.10
CA PRO A 87 -3.66 -10.61 7.24
C PRO A 87 -3.90 -10.94 8.73
N PRO A 88 -4.93 -11.75 9.05
CA PRO A 88 -5.28 -12.06 10.45
C PRO A 88 -4.12 -12.57 11.30
N ASP A 89 -3.22 -13.37 10.72
CA ASP A 89 -2.05 -13.95 11.40
C ASP A 89 -0.87 -12.96 11.59
N ARG A 90 -1.04 -11.70 11.20
CA ARG A 90 -0.06 -10.61 11.40
C ARG A 90 -0.65 -9.42 12.16
N VAL A 91 -1.90 -9.50 12.60
CA VAL A 91 -2.47 -8.51 13.52
C VAL A 91 -1.66 -8.54 14.82
N GLY A 92 -1.26 -7.36 15.31
CA GLY A 92 -0.33 -7.21 16.44
C GLY A 92 1.11 -6.92 16.03
N GLU A 93 1.45 -7.07 14.75
CA GLU A 93 2.79 -6.78 14.22
C GLU A 93 2.89 -5.45 13.46
N GLN A 94 1.95 -4.52 13.70
CA GLN A 94 1.81 -3.28 12.94
C GLN A 94 3.10 -2.46 12.88
N ASP A 95 3.88 -2.42 13.95
CA ASP A 95 5.11 -1.62 14.02
C ASP A 95 6.22 -2.09 13.09
N ARG A 96 6.12 -3.29 12.51
CA ARG A 96 7.06 -3.82 11.50
C ARG A 96 6.78 -3.30 10.09
N TYR A 97 5.59 -2.74 9.87
CA TYR A 97 5.11 -2.39 8.54
C TYR A 97 4.89 -0.89 8.36
N ARG A 98 5.20 -0.40 7.16
CA ARG A 98 4.81 0.94 6.69
C ARG A 98 3.31 0.94 6.38
N MET A 99 2.69 2.12 6.32
CA MET A 99 1.33 2.25 5.79
C MET A 99 1.31 1.80 4.32
N LEU A 100 0.24 1.11 3.91
CA LEU A 100 0.04 0.71 2.51
C LEU A 100 -0.08 1.97 1.63
N ILE A 101 -0.93 2.90 2.05
CA ILE A 101 -1.10 4.22 1.45
C ILE A 101 -0.39 5.25 2.35
N TYR A 102 0.67 5.86 1.84
CA TYR A 102 1.42 6.91 2.54
C TYR A 102 1.42 8.20 1.73
N ARG A 103 1.78 9.32 2.38
CA ARG A 103 1.89 10.62 1.72
C ARG A 103 3.04 10.58 0.71
N TYR A 104 2.70 10.37 -0.57
CA TYR A 104 3.63 10.52 -1.68
C TYR A 104 3.88 12.01 -1.94
N ALA A 105 5.13 12.42 -2.06
CA ALA A 105 5.45 13.84 -2.19
C ALA A 105 4.94 14.41 -3.53
N GLU A 106 4.28 15.56 -3.46
CA GLU A 106 3.80 16.27 -4.65
C GLU A 106 4.97 16.86 -5.44
N GLN A 107 5.91 17.47 -4.73
CA GLN A 107 7.11 18.11 -5.29
C GLN A 107 8.35 17.27 -5.01
N ILE A 108 9.37 17.45 -5.85
CA ILE A 108 10.69 16.86 -5.67
C ILE A 108 11.36 17.59 -4.49
N PRO A 109 11.79 16.89 -3.42
CA PRO A 109 12.46 17.53 -2.30
C PRO A 109 13.73 18.27 -2.76
N ASP A 110 13.79 19.58 -2.54
CA ASP A 110 14.95 20.43 -2.89
C ASP A 110 16.02 20.32 -1.80
N PRO A 111 17.20 19.74 -2.10
CA PRO A 111 18.28 19.60 -1.12
C PRO A 111 18.80 20.94 -0.58
N GLY A 112 18.66 22.03 -1.35
CA GLY A 112 19.04 23.37 -0.91
C GLY A 112 18.14 23.95 0.18
N ARG A 113 17.00 23.31 0.46
CA ARG A 113 16.04 23.72 1.48
C ARG A 113 16.01 22.80 2.71
N PHE A 114 16.84 21.77 2.75
CA PHE A 114 16.88 20.86 3.88
C PHE A 114 17.39 21.58 5.13
N THR A 115 16.63 21.46 6.20
CA THR A 115 17.05 21.88 7.54
C THR A 115 18.03 20.86 8.12
N GLU A 116 18.70 21.20 9.23
CA GLU A 116 19.55 20.23 9.93
C GLU A 116 18.75 19.01 10.38
N GLU A 117 17.50 19.21 10.84
CA GLU A 117 16.59 18.12 11.22
C GLU A 117 16.24 17.21 10.03
N ASP A 118 16.03 17.78 8.84
CA ASP A 118 15.82 16.99 7.62
C ASP A 118 17.04 16.13 7.29
N ILE A 119 18.23 16.72 7.36
CA ILE A 119 19.49 16.02 7.09
C ILE A 119 19.68 14.89 8.10
N GLU A 120 19.51 15.16 9.39
CA GLU A 120 19.61 14.14 10.45
C GLU A 120 18.61 13.00 10.25
N ARG A 121 17.35 13.32 9.90
CA ARG A 121 16.31 12.33 9.62
C ARG A 121 16.67 11.47 8.42
N ILE A 122 17.18 12.06 7.33
CA ILE A 122 17.60 11.34 6.12
C ILE A 122 18.79 10.44 6.42
N VAL A 123 19.83 10.96 7.10
CA VAL A 123 21.02 10.19 7.49
C VAL A 123 20.64 9.02 8.39
N ARG A 124 19.80 9.27 9.40
CA ARG A 124 19.29 8.24 10.29
C ARG A 124 18.56 7.16 9.50
N PHE A 125 17.62 7.55 8.65
CA PHE A 125 16.86 6.61 7.82
C PHE A 125 17.75 5.80 6.86
N ALA A 126 18.81 6.40 6.33
CA ALA A 126 19.77 5.79 5.42
C ALA A 126 20.86 4.95 6.12
N SER A 127 20.90 4.91 7.46
CA SER A 127 21.92 4.15 8.19
C SER A 127 21.74 2.64 7.96
N PRO A 128 22.83 1.85 7.88
CA PRO A 128 22.73 0.40 7.67
C PRO A 128 21.84 -0.29 8.70
N GLU A 129 21.90 0.16 9.97
CA GLU A 129 21.07 -0.36 11.06
C GLU A 129 19.58 -0.11 10.81
N ASN A 130 19.20 1.13 10.50
CA ASN A 130 17.79 1.47 10.25
C ASN A 130 17.28 0.92 8.93
N ARG A 131 18.13 0.78 7.91
CA ARG A 131 17.76 0.16 6.64
C ARG A 131 17.47 -1.33 6.81
N SER A 132 18.30 -2.04 7.58
CA SER A 132 18.18 -3.49 7.78
C SER A 132 17.06 -3.90 8.74
N SER A 133 16.81 -3.10 9.79
CA SER A 133 15.79 -3.38 10.82
C SER A 133 14.52 -2.54 10.70
N GLY A 134 14.50 -1.58 9.79
CA GLY A 134 13.40 -0.64 9.62
C GLY A 134 12.13 -1.28 9.09
N ARG A 135 11.03 -0.51 9.17
CA ARG A 135 9.73 -0.93 8.67
C ARG A 135 9.78 -1.28 7.18
N VAL A 136 9.16 -2.38 6.81
CA VAL A 136 9.02 -2.82 5.41
C VAL A 136 7.64 -2.48 4.86
N THR A 137 7.51 -2.38 3.54
CA THR A 137 6.19 -2.27 2.90
C THR A 137 5.41 -3.57 3.11
N PRO A 138 4.15 -3.53 3.58
CA PRO A 138 3.32 -4.72 3.73
C PRO A 138 2.92 -5.25 2.34
N THR A 139 3.56 -6.32 1.89
CA THR A 139 3.33 -6.85 0.53
C THR A 139 2.10 -7.72 0.41
N PHE A 140 1.41 -8.05 1.51
CA PHE A 140 0.31 -9.02 1.53
C PHE A 140 -0.87 -8.64 0.63
N PHE A 141 -1.24 -7.36 0.61
CA PHE A 141 -2.28 -6.86 -0.30
C PHE A 141 -1.85 -7.06 -1.76
N PHE A 142 -0.64 -6.64 -2.11
CA PHE A 142 -0.10 -6.80 -3.45
C PHE A 142 0.04 -8.27 -3.87
N ASP A 143 0.35 -9.15 -2.93
CA ASP A 143 0.43 -10.59 -3.19
C ASP A 143 -0.88 -11.20 -3.62
N LEU A 144 -1.98 -10.74 -3.03
CA LEU A 144 -3.32 -11.09 -3.50
C LEU A 144 -3.60 -10.50 -4.88
N VAL A 145 -3.30 -9.23 -5.11
CA VAL A 145 -3.63 -8.53 -6.37
C VAL A 145 -2.84 -9.12 -7.56
N TYR A 146 -1.54 -9.30 -7.39
CA TYR A 146 -0.58 -9.63 -8.46
C TYR A 146 -0.11 -11.11 -8.45
N ASP A 147 -0.74 -11.98 -7.66
CA ASP A 147 -0.30 -13.39 -7.49
C ASP A 147 1.17 -13.51 -7.10
N SER A 148 1.65 -12.62 -6.22
CA SER A 148 3.08 -12.45 -6.00
C SER A 148 3.60 -12.96 -4.67
N ALA A 149 2.84 -13.81 -3.97
CA ALA A 149 3.28 -14.37 -2.70
C ALA A 149 4.58 -15.19 -2.85
N SER A 150 4.78 -15.85 -3.99
CA SER A 150 5.99 -16.59 -4.34
C SER A 150 6.50 -16.30 -5.76
N MET A 151 7.77 -16.64 -6.01
CA MET A 151 8.40 -16.50 -7.33
C MET A 151 7.65 -17.32 -8.39
N GLU A 152 7.27 -18.56 -8.06
CA GLU A 152 6.56 -19.45 -8.99
C GLU A 152 5.20 -18.89 -9.41
N GLN A 153 4.47 -18.27 -8.49
CA GLN A 153 3.17 -17.69 -8.80
C GLN A 153 3.32 -16.46 -9.71
N VAL A 154 4.17 -15.50 -9.33
CA VAL A 154 4.31 -14.26 -10.12
C VAL A 154 4.84 -14.52 -11.53
N GLU A 155 5.77 -15.46 -11.70
CA GLU A 155 6.36 -15.78 -13.01
C GLU A 155 5.34 -16.27 -14.04
N ARG A 156 4.18 -16.79 -13.61
CA ARG A 156 3.07 -17.16 -14.51
C ARG A 156 2.40 -15.95 -15.16
N HIS A 157 2.53 -14.78 -14.54
CA HIS A 157 1.97 -13.51 -14.98
C HIS A 157 3.01 -12.57 -15.61
N ILE A 158 4.29 -12.95 -15.60
CA ILE A 158 5.36 -12.14 -16.20
C ILE A 158 5.40 -12.33 -17.71
N VAL A 159 5.19 -11.24 -18.43
CA VAL A 159 5.26 -11.16 -19.89
C VAL A 159 6.40 -10.25 -20.32
N GLN A 160 6.93 -10.48 -21.51
CA GLN A 160 7.95 -9.61 -22.10
C GLN A 160 7.32 -8.68 -23.13
N VAL A 161 7.51 -7.38 -22.98
CA VAL A 161 7.01 -6.34 -23.88
C VAL A 161 8.16 -5.50 -24.43
N SER A 162 7.88 -4.68 -25.45
CA SER A 162 8.74 -3.57 -25.86
C SER A 162 8.22 -2.30 -25.20
N PHE A 163 9.12 -1.50 -24.62
CA PHE A 163 8.83 -0.17 -24.10
C PHE A 163 9.99 0.77 -24.46
N LEU A 164 9.68 1.86 -25.17
CA LEU A 164 10.64 2.82 -25.70
C LEU A 164 11.80 2.15 -26.47
N GLY A 165 11.45 1.12 -27.25
CA GLY A 165 12.40 0.32 -28.03
C GLY A 165 13.26 -0.67 -27.22
N LYS A 166 13.01 -0.82 -25.92
CA LYS A 166 13.71 -1.76 -25.04
C LYS A 166 12.83 -2.94 -24.66
N LYS A 167 13.40 -4.14 -24.59
CA LYS A 167 12.69 -5.33 -24.12
C LYS A 167 12.69 -5.33 -22.59
N VAL A 168 11.52 -5.44 -21.98
CA VAL A 168 11.37 -5.49 -20.53
C VAL A 168 10.36 -6.57 -20.13
N LYS A 169 10.64 -7.26 -19.02
CA LYS A 169 9.73 -8.22 -18.40
C LYS A 169 8.90 -7.50 -17.34
N ILE A 170 7.58 -7.63 -17.39
CA ILE A 170 6.65 -6.98 -16.46
C ILE A 170 5.47 -7.89 -16.15
N HIS A 171 4.73 -7.58 -15.11
CA HIS A 171 3.46 -8.24 -14.81
C HIS A 171 2.39 -7.83 -15.83
N GLU A 172 1.59 -8.78 -16.33
CA GLU A 172 0.58 -8.56 -17.36
C GLU A 172 -0.40 -7.41 -17.04
N ARG A 173 -0.82 -7.27 -15.77
CA ARG A 173 -1.65 -6.16 -15.26
C ARG A 173 -1.12 -4.76 -15.58
N ILE A 174 0.19 -4.57 -15.73
CA ILE A 174 0.77 -3.24 -16.04
C ILE A 174 1.12 -3.05 -17.52
N VAL A 175 0.81 -4.02 -18.39
CA VAL A 175 1.03 -3.90 -19.85
C VAL A 175 0.27 -2.73 -20.43
N GLU A 176 -1.03 -2.61 -20.11
CA GLU A 176 -1.88 -1.56 -20.65
C GLU A 176 -1.53 -0.16 -20.08
N PRO A 177 -1.33 0.02 -18.76
CA PRO A 177 -0.74 1.26 -18.22
C PRO A 177 0.57 1.66 -18.91
N LEU A 178 1.48 0.71 -19.12
CA LEU A 178 2.78 0.98 -19.72
C LEU A 178 2.67 1.37 -21.21
N ALA A 179 1.77 0.74 -21.96
CA ALA A 179 1.50 1.10 -23.35
C ALA A 179 0.92 2.53 -23.48
N ARG A 180 0.06 2.95 -22.54
CA ARG A 180 -0.46 4.33 -22.49
C ARG A 180 0.65 5.34 -22.23
N ILE A 181 1.56 5.03 -21.30
CA ILE A 181 2.77 5.83 -21.02
C ILE A 181 3.62 5.94 -22.27
N GLU A 182 3.93 4.82 -22.94
CA GLU A 182 4.75 4.83 -24.17
C GLU A 182 4.13 5.75 -25.23
N ALA A 183 2.84 5.59 -25.51
CA ALA A 183 2.14 6.40 -26.49
C ALA A 183 2.13 7.90 -26.11
N ALA A 184 1.96 8.22 -24.83
CA ALA A 184 2.00 9.60 -24.34
C ALA A 184 3.40 10.22 -24.46
N LEU A 185 4.44 9.47 -24.10
CA LEU A 185 5.84 9.92 -24.19
C LEU A 185 6.28 10.11 -25.64
N LEU A 186 5.90 9.21 -26.55
CA LEU A 186 6.22 9.33 -27.97
C LEU A 186 5.57 10.56 -28.60
N ARG A 187 4.29 10.82 -28.30
CA ARG A 187 3.63 12.07 -28.73
C ARG A 187 4.30 13.30 -28.15
N LEU A 188 4.63 13.28 -26.86
CA LEU A 188 5.30 14.40 -26.20
C LEU A 188 6.67 14.69 -26.84
N ALA A 189 7.41 13.64 -27.22
CA ALA A 189 8.72 13.76 -27.87
C ALA A 189 8.68 14.39 -29.26
N GLU A 190 7.52 14.46 -29.94
CA GLU A 190 7.39 15.15 -31.22
C GLU A 190 7.57 16.67 -31.07
N GLU A 191 7.22 17.22 -29.90
CA GLU A 191 7.21 18.67 -29.64
C GLU A 191 8.18 19.09 -28.52
N ASP A 192 8.66 18.16 -27.68
CA ASP A 192 9.51 18.41 -26.53
C ASP A 192 10.92 17.78 -26.71
N PRO A 193 11.94 18.58 -27.09
CA PRO A 193 13.29 18.08 -27.32
C PRO A 193 13.93 17.40 -26.11
N GLU A 194 13.56 17.83 -24.89
CA GLU A 194 14.08 17.23 -23.65
C GLU A 194 13.56 15.79 -23.47
N THR A 195 12.26 15.57 -23.69
CA THR A 195 11.65 14.22 -23.70
C THR A 195 12.22 13.37 -24.82
N ALA A 196 12.37 13.92 -26.04
CA ALA A 196 12.98 13.21 -27.15
C ALA A 196 14.41 12.75 -26.84
N ALA A 197 15.22 13.65 -26.26
CA ALA A 197 16.59 13.34 -25.84
C ALA A 197 16.61 12.30 -24.71
N PHE A 198 15.70 12.40 -23.74
CA PHE A 198 15.55 11.40 -22.68
C PHE A 198 15.32 10.00 -23.27
N ILE A 199 14.31 9.84 -24.14
CA ILE A 199 14.00 8.56 -24.79
C ILE A 199 15.19 8.05 -25.59
N HIS A 200 15.80 8.89 -26.43
CA HIS A 200 16.93 8.50 -27.28
C HIS A 200 18.16 8.07 -26.46
N THR A 201 18.37 8.67 -25.30
CA THR A 201 19.51 8.33 -24.42
C THR A 201 19.27 7.10 -23.56
N LEU A 202 18.06 6.53 -23.51
CA LEU A 202 17.83 5.30 -22.75
C LEU A 202 18.67 4.14 -23.33
N GLU A 203 19.44 3.51 -22.46
CA GLU A 203 20.27 2.35 -22.77
C GLU A 203 19.53 1.06 -22.37
N VAL A 204 19.06 1.03 -21.12
CA VAL A 204 18.42 -0.14 -20.50
C VAL A 204 17.10 0.27 -19.85
N VAL A 205 16.11 -0.61 -19.94
CA VAL A 205 14.91 -0.60 -19.10
C VAL A 205 14.85 -1.94 -18.38
N GLU A 206 15.02 -1.93 -17.06
CA GLU A 206 14.90 -3.14 -16.24
C GLU A 206 13.49 -3.25 -15.67
N GLY A 207 13.00 -4.48 -15.50
CA GLY A 207 11.67 -4.77 -14.96
C GLY A 207 11.73 -5.89 -13.94
N TYR A 208 10.97 -6.96 -14.15
CA TYR A 208 10.88 -8.09 -13.23
C TYR A 208 12.26 -8.65 -12.81
N SER A 209 12.45 -8.75 -11.50
CA SER A 209 13.62 -9.37 -10.87
C SER A 209 13.22 -9.78 -9.45
N TRP A 210 13.18 -11.08 -9.17
CA TRP A 210 12.85 -11.60 -7.83
C TRP A 210 14.00 -11.36 -6.85
N ARG A 211 13.84 -10.35 -5.97
CA ARG A 211 14.89 -9.89 -5.05
C ARG A 211 14.33 -9.15 -3.84
N THR A 212 15.12 -9.12 -2.77
CA THR A 212 14.94 -8.14 -1.70
C THR A 212 15.44 -6.76 -2.13
N ILE A 213 14.88 -5.70 -1.55
CA ILE A 213 15.43 -4.36 -1.68
C ILE A 213 16.80 -4.38 -1.01
N ARG A 214 17.83 -3.90 -1.74
CA ARG A 214 19.19 -3.77 -1.20
C ARG A 214 19.12 -3.09 0.16
N ASP A 215 19.91 -3.60 1.11
CA ASP A 215 20.07 -3.14 2.50
C ASP A 215 18.82 -3.20 3.41
N THR A 216 17.72 -3.83 2.99
CA THR A 216 16.52 -4.02 3.81
C THR A 216 16.06 -5.48 3.85
N ALA A 217 15.13 -5.79 4.76
CA ALA A 217 14.42 -7.07 4.78
C ALA A 217 13.19 -7.13 3.85
N GLY A 218 12.84 -6.04 3.16
CA GLY A 218 11.64 -5.94 2.33
C GLY A 218 11.81 -6.54 0.92
N ARG A 219 10.75 -7.15 0.38
CA ARG A 219 10.71 -7.58 -1.03
C ARG A 219 10.58 -6.35 -1.95
N SER A 220 11.34 -6.34 -3.04
CA SER A 220 11.29 -5.27 -4.04
C SER A 220 10.04 -5.38 -4.90
N PHE A 221 9.48 -4.25 -5.35
CA PHE A 221 8.38 -4.20 -6.33
C PHE A 221 8.79 -4.75 -7.71
N HIS A 222 10.10 -4.84 -8.01
CA HIS A 222 10.58 -5.62 -9.15
C HIS A 222 10.22 -7.11 -9.04
N SER A 223 10.10 -7.65 -7.82
CA SER A 223 9.70 -9.05 -7.62
C SER A 223 8.25 -9.31 -7.94
N MET A 224 7.43 -8.25 -8.04
CA MET A 224 6.02 -8.32 -8.41
C MET A 224 5.83 -8.00 -9.91
N GLY A 225 6.90 -7.64 -10.63
CA GLY A 225 6.84 -7.25 -12.03
C GLY A 225 6.15 -5.91 -12.29
N ILE A 226 5.97 -5.08 -11.26
CA ILE A 226 5.24 -3.80 -11.34
C ILE A 226 6.13 -2.59 -11.14
N ALA A 227 7.45 -2.75 -11.30
CA ALA A 227 8.42 -1.68 -11.24
C ALA A 227 9.34 -1.69 -12.47
N LEU A 228 9.89 -0.51 -12.77
CA LEU A 228 10.77 -0.25 -13.89
C LEU A 228 11.95 0.61 -13.44
N ASP A 229 13.16 0.24 -13.85
CA ASP A 229 14.33 1.12 -13.75
C ASP A 229 14.69 1.62 -15.16
N LEU A 230 14.63 2.93 -15.37
CA LEU A 230 15.02 3.60 -16.63
C LEU A 230 16.46 4.08 -16.53
N LEU A 231 17.34 3.51 -17.35
CA LEU A 231 18.78 3.76 -17.27
C LEU A 231 19.29 4.42 -18.56
N PRO A 232 19.89 5.62 -18.50
CA PRO A 232 20.45 6.30 -19.65
C PRO A 232 21.81 5.70 -20.06
N ALA A 233 22.28 6.04 -21.26
CA ALA A 233 23.60 5.70 -21.75
C ALA A 233 24.70 6.14 -20.76
N GLY A 234 25.52 5.18 -20.35
CA GLY A 234 26.62 5.43 -19.41
C GLY A 234 26.16 5.77 -18.00
N TRP A 235 24.98 5.31 -17.59
CA TRP A 235 24.38 5.51 -16.27
C TRP A 235 25.33 5.23 -15.09
N GLN A 236 26.27 4.31 -15.24
CA GLN A 236 27.27 3.96 -14.22
C GLN A 236 28.16 5.16 -13.80
N ARG A 237 28.26 6.18 -14.66
CA ARG A 237 29.02 7.42 -14.42
C ARG A 237 28.13 8.60 -14.00
N LYS A 238 26.84 8.37 -13.80
CA LYS A 238 25.86 9.40 -13.43
C LYS A 238 25.41 9.25 -11.98
N THR A 239 25.00 10.35 -11.40
CA THR A 239 24.42 10.45 -10.06
C THR A 239 22.93 10.11 -10.14
N LEU A 240 22.55 8.85 -9.92
CA LEU A 240 21.14 8.42 -10.07
C LEU A 240 20.58 7.62 -8.89
N TYR A 241 21.45 7.07 -8.04
CA TYR A 241 21.03 6.33 -6.86
C TYR A 241 21.85 6.71 -5.63
N TRP A 242 21.15 7.08 -4.54
CA TRP A 242 21.75 7.57 -3.30
C TRP A 242 22.82 6.63 -2.73
N TYR A 243 22.55 5.32 -2.77
CA TYR A 243 23.40 4.31 -2.16
C TYR A 243 24.75 4.19 -2.89
N TRP A 244 24.75 4.39 -4.21
CA TRP A 244 25.99 4.39 -4.98
C TRP A 244 26.84 5.62 -4.66
N GLU A 245 26.22 6.79 -4.48
CA GLU A 245 26.97 8.00 -4.08
C GLU A 245 27.52 7.89 -2.67
N ARG A 246 26.73 7.38 -1.72
CA ARG A 246 27.20 7.08 -0.36
C ARG A 246 28.41 6.15 -0.39
N ASN A 247 28.37 5.08 -1.19
CA ASN A 247 29.45 4.10 -1.26
C ASN A 247 30.72 4.59 -2.00
N LYS A 248 30.66 5.74 -2.69
CA LYS A 248 31.84 6.46 -3.19
C LYS A 248 32.54 7.29 -2.10
N GLY A 249 32.06 7.25 -0.86
CA GLY A 249 32.58 8.04 0.27
C GLY A 249 31.99 9.45 0.35
N ASN A 250 30.86 9.71 -0.30
CA ASN A 250 30.17 10.99 -0.20
C ASN A 250 29.20 10.99 0.99
N ASP A 251 29.67 11.44 2.16
CA ASP A 251 28.84 11.57 3.37
C ASP A 251 27.78 12.68 3.27
N ARG A 252 27.83 13.52 2.23
CA ARG A 252 26.86 14.59 1.95
C ARG A 252 25.99 14.27 0.72
N TRP A 253 25.84 12.99 0.37
CA TRP A 253 25.07 12.54 -0.81
C TRP A 253 23.64 13.09 -0.86
N MET A 254 22.99 13.33 0.29
CA MET A 254 21.63 13.86 0.38
C MET A 254 21.54 15.31 -0.08
N LEU A 255 22.66 16.04 -0.04
CA LEU A 255 22.77 17.46 -0.40
C LEU A 255 23.22 17.67 -1.85
N ILE A 256 23.44 16.61 -2.63
CA ILE A 256 23.77 16.75 -4.06
C ILE A 256 22.61 17.51 -4.74
N PRO A 257 22.86 18.67 -5.39
CA PRO A 257 21.81 19.46 -6.04
C PRO A 257 21.03 18.66 -7.08
N LEU A 258 19.75 18.98 -7.29
CA LEU A 258 18.93 18.31 -8.31
C LEU A 258 19.55 18.43 -9.71
N SER A 259 20.20 19.55 -10.02
CA SER A 259 20.90 19.78 -11.29
C SER A 259 22.12 18.88 -11.53
N GLU A 260 22.67 18.27 -10.48
CA GLU A 260 23.80 17.34 -10.55
C GLU A 260 23.35 15.87 -10.55
N ARG A 261 22.04 15.63 -10.32
CA ARG A 261 21.45 14.31 -10.40
C ARG A 261 20.96 14.07 -11.83
N TRP A 262 21.17 12.86 -12.33
CA TRP A 262 20.41 12.42 -13.49
C TRP A 262 18.98 12.09 -13.05
N MET A 263 18.00 12.67 -13.74
CA MET A 263 16.59 12.49 -13.49
C MET A 263 15.85 12.42 -14.83
N PRO A 264 14.74 11.65 -14.92
CA PRO A 264 13.78 11.84 -16.00
C PRO A 264 13.26 13.29 -16.01
N PRO A 265 13.01 13.89 -17.17
CA PRO A 265 12.38 15.21 -17.26
C PRO A 265 11.06 15.24 -16.50
N LEU A 266 10.67 16.39 -15.95
CA LEU A 266 9.46 16.51 -15.13
C LEU A 266 8.21 16.02 -15.88
N LYS A 267 8.08 16.38 -17.16
CA LYS A 267 6.96 15.92 -17.99
C LYS A 267 6.91 14.40 -18.15
N VAL A 268 8.06 13.72 -18.17
CA VAL A 268 8.12 12.24 -18.18
C VAL A 268 7.59 11.70 -16.85
N ILE A 269 8.03 12.26 -15.72
CA ILE A 269 7.55 11.86 -14.39
C ILE A 269 6.03 12.06 -14.29
N GLU A 270 5.52 13.19 -14.74
CA GLU A 270 4.08 13.51 -14.74
C GLU A 270 3.26 12.52 -15.58
N VAL A 271 3.78 12.09 -16.75
CA VAL A 271 3.12 11.06 -17.57
C VAL A 271 3.06 9.72 -16.84
N PHE A 272 4.13 9.31 -16.17
CA PHE A 272 4.13 8.09 -15.34
C PHE A 272 3.11 8.21 -14.19
N GLU A 273 3.10 9.34 -13.47
CA GLU A 273 2.17 9.59 -12.36
C GLU A 273 0.71 9.62 -12.79
N ALA A 274 0.41 10.22 -13.95
CA ALA A 274 -0.92 10.21 -14.54
C ALA A 274 -1.42 8.79 -14.89
N HIS A 275 -0.51 7.82 -14.98
CA HIS A 275 -0.81 6.43 -15.28
C HIS A 275 -0.55 5.48 -14.09
N GLY A 276 -0.52 6.01 -12.86
CA GLY A 276 -0.52 5.20 -11.63
C GLY A 276 0.86 4.78 -11.13
N PHE A 277 1.94 5.25 -11.75
CA PHE A 277 3.30 5.02 -11.24
C PHE A 277 3.73 6.13 -10.28
N ILE A 278 4.52 5.78 -9.28
CA ILE A 278 5.28 6.76 -8.50
C ILE A 278 6.75 6.71 -8.88
N TRP A 279 7.43 7.84 -8.74
CA TRP A 279 8.87 7.97 -9.03
C TRP A 279 9.71 7.99 -7.75
N GLY A 280 10.77 7.19 -7.74
CA GLY A 280 11.67 7.00 -6.59
C GLY A 280 12.55 8.20 -6.25
N GLY A 281 12.73 9.14 -7.18
CA GLY A 281 13.49 10.36 -6.93
C GLY A 281 12.82 11.36 -5.99
N LYS A 282 11.52 11.17 -5.67
CA LYS A 282 10.83 11.95 -4.63
C LYS A 282 11.01 11.40 -3.20
N TRP A 283 11.70 10.28 -3.04
CA TRP A 283 11.94 9.70 -1.71
C TRP A 283 13.12 10.37 -0.99
N PRO A 284 13.15 10.34 0.36
CA PRO A 284 14.30 10.83 1.14
C PRO A 284 15.63 10.18 0.73
N VAL A 285 15.59 8.87 0.45
CA VAL A 285 16.70 8.13 -0.19
C VAL A 285 16.32 7.94 -1.66
N TRP A 286 16.75 8.88 -2.48
CA TRP A 286 16.32 9.00 -3.87
C TRP A 286 16.85 7.86 -4.74
N ASP A 287 15.98 7.38 -5.62
CA ASP A 287 16.25 6.36 -6.63
C ASP A 287 15.70 6.84 -7.98
N ASN A 288 16.51 7.60 -8.72
CA ASN A 288 16.02 8.41 -9.85
C ASN A 288 15.73 7.59 -11.11
N MET A 289 16.27 6.37 -11.21
CA MET A 289 15.92 5.43 -12.28
C MET A 289 14.54 4.79 -12.05
N HIS A 290 14.09 4.75 -10.80
CA HIS A 290 13.04 3.83 -10.37
C HIS A 290 11.63 4.40 -10.48
N PHE A 291 10.74 3.62 -11.08
CA PHE A 291 9.29 3.83 -11.07
C PHE A 291 8.62 2.55 -10.58
N GLU A 292 7.63 2.68 -9.68
CA GLU A 292 6.79 1.55 -9.26
C GLU A 292 5.30 1.88 -9.42
N TYR A 293 4.53 0.93 -9.95
CA TYR A 293 3.09 1.07 -10.16
C TYR A 293 2.37 0.95 -8.82
N ARG A 294 1.84 2.09 -8.35
CA ARG A 294 1.21 2.29 -7.04
C ARG A 294 -0.01 3.20 -7.21
N PRO A 295 -1.05 2.79 -7.96
CA PRO A 295 -2.20 3.64 -8.26
C PRO A 295 -2.89 4.14 -6.98
N GLU A 296 -2.84 3.38 -5.90
CA GLU A 296 -3.41 3.77 -4.60
C GLU A 296 -2.66 4.93 -3.92
N LEU A 297 -1.39 5.17 -4.26
CA LEU A 297 -0.66 6.35 -3.78
C LEU A 297 -0.99 7.60 -4.60
N ILE A 298 -1.36 7.43 -5.87
CA ILE A 298 -1.81 8.53 -6.72
C ILE A 298 -3.24 8.95 -6.33
N ALA A 299 -4.18 8.00 -6.25
CA ALA A 299 -5.54 8.24 -5.80
C ALA A 299 -5.58 8.72 -4.33
N GLY A 300 -4.68 8.19 -3.50
CA GLY A 300 -4.61 8.49 -2.07
C GLY A 300 -4.10 9.89 -1.71
N ARG A 301 -3.71 10.73 -2.69
CA ARG A 301 -3.31 12.12 -2.43
C ARG A 301 -4.38 12.91 -1.67
N SER A 302 -5.66 12.63 -1.95
CA SER A 302 -6.82 13.24 -1.28
C SER A 302 -6.92 12.92 0.22
N LEU A 303 -6.23 11.88 0.71
CA LEU A 303 -6.18 11.57 2.14
C LEU A 303 -5.27 12.51 2.93
N PHE A 304 -4.46 13.31 2.24
CA PHE A 304 -3.38 14.10 2.82
C PHE A 304 -3.47 15.60 2.49
N THR A 305 -4.53 16.01 1.80
CA THR A 305 -4.88 17.42 1.58
C THR A 305 -5.51 17.96 2.86
N ASP A 306 -4.84 18.90 3.51
CA ASP A 306 -5.37 19.68 4.62
C ASP A 306 -6.34 20.77 4.11
#